data_AF-M4RQS5-F1
#
_entry.id   AF-M4RQS5-F1
#
_cell.length_a   1.000
_cell.length_b   1.000
_cell.length_c   1.000
_cell.angle_alpha   90.00
_cell.angle_beta   90.00
_cell.angle_gamma   90.00
#
_symmetry.space_group_name_H-M   'P 1'
#
loop_
_entity.id
_entity.type
_entity.pdbx_description
1 polymer ?
#
loop_
_entity_poly.entity_id
_entity_poly.type
_entity_poly.pdbx_seq_one_letter_code
_entity_poly.pdbx_strand_id
1 'polypeptide(L)'
;MIDNNRLRIAVQKSGRLSDDSISLLKAIGIKLQIRDRLLIAHSTNQPIDLLLVRDDDIPGLVMDGVVDLGFIGQNELEEKMLERKAAGKKAEYVELRRLDYGGCRLSIAVPNEMDYQGLQSLQGKKISYYVPLFTRAFFQRKEH
;
A
#
# COMPACT_ATOMS: atom_id res chain seq x y z
N MET A 1 20.10 18.19 -9.58
CA MET A 1 18.85 18.83 -9.09
C MET A 1 17.70 18.08 -9.72
N ILE A 2 16.80 17.56 -8.91
CA ILE A 2 15.63 16.82 -9.34
C ILE A 2 14.66 17.82 -9.98
N ASP A 3 14.34 17.68 -11.27
CA ASP A 3 13.43 18.59 -11.98
C ASP A 3 12.06 18.64 -11.28
N ASN A 4 11.73 19.81 -10.73
CA ASN A 4 10.63 20.03 -9.79
C ASN A 4 9.33 20.51 -10.46
N ASN A 5 9.15 20.23 -11.76
CA ASN A 5 8.04 20.77 -12.55
C ASN A 5 7.04 19.69 -13.01
N ARG A 6 7.15 18.47 -12.48
CA ARG A 6 6.30 17.33 -12.83
C ARG A 6 5.84 16.62 -11.57
N LEU A 7 4.54 16.32 -11.51
CA LEU A 7 3.93 15.55 -10.44
C LEU A 7 4.32 14.07 -10.58
N ARG A 8 4.87 13.49 -9.53
CA ARG A 8 5.28 12.08 -9.49
C ARG A 8 4.28 11.24 -8.75
N ILE A 9 3.79 10.22 -9.43
CA ILE A 9 2.78 9.31 -8.91
C ILE A 9 3.37 7.89 -8.92
N ALA A 10 3.43 7.24 -7.76
CA ALA A 10 3.78 5.83 -7.67
C ALA A 10 2.55 4.94 -7.87
N VAL A 11 2.67 3.93 -8.73
CA VAL A 11 1.66 2.90 -9.00
C VAL A 11 2.33 1.53 -8.98
N GLN A 12 1.59 0.52 -8.52
CA GLN A 12 2.03 -0.86 -8.59
C GLN A 12 2.28 -1.25 -10.05
N LYS A 13 3.48 -1.73 -10.36
CA LYS A 13 3.89 -2.13 -11.70
C LYS A 13 3.05 -3.30 -12.22
N SER A 14 2.85 -4.29 -11.36
CA SER A 14 2.10 -5.51 -11.64
C SER A 14 1.50 -6.05 -10.36
N GLY A 15 0.26 -6.48 -10.40
CA GLY A 15 -0.47 -6.96 -9.24
C GLY A 15 -1.85 -6.35 -9.11
N ARG A 16 -2.48 -6.60 -7.97
CA ARG A 16 -3.91 -6.41 -7.73
C ARG A 16 -4.42 -4.97 -7.91
N LEU A 17 -3.59 -3.96 -7.71
CA LEU A 17 -3.98 -2.54 -7.80
C LEU A 17 -3.60 -1.90 -9.15
N SER A 18 -2.86 -2.61 -9.99
CA SER A 18 -2.19 -2.02 -11.16
C SER A 18 -3.20 -1.53 -12.21
N ASP A 19 -4.07 -2.42 -12.67
CA ASP A 19 -4.99 -2.14 -13.77
C ASP A 19 -6.03 -1.08 -13.40
N ASP A 20 -6.58 -1.15 -12.19
CA ASP A 20 -7.57 -0.19 -11.69
C ASP A 20 -6.96 1.21 -11.53
N SER A 21 -5.73 1.30 -10.97
CA SER A 21 -5.05 2.59 -10.79
C SER A 21 -4.69 3.24 -12.13
N ILE A 22 -4.21 2.46 -13.10
CA ILE A 22 -3.92 2.95 -14.46
C ILE A 22 -5.22 3.36 -15.16
N SER A 23 -6.29 2.58 -15.00
CA SER A 23 -7.59 2.87 -15.61
C SER A 23 -8.20 4.15 -15.06
N LEU A 24 -8.08 4.40 -13.75
CA LEU A 24 -8.51 5.64 -13.12
C LEU A 24 -7.78 6.86 -13.72
N LEU A 25 -6.45 6.80 -13.84
CA LEU A 25 -5.65 7.89 -14.42
C LEU A 25 -6.04 8.15 -15.89
N LYS A 26 -6.27 7.10 -16.68
CA LYS A 26 -6.74 7.22 -18.06
C LYS A 26 -8.16 7.82 -18.13
N ALA A 27 -9.06 7.41 -17.23
CA ALA A 27 -10.44 7.88 -17.19
C ALA A 27 -10.55 9.38 -16.90
N ILE A 28 -9.62 9.94 -16.11
CA ILE A 28 -9.52 11.39 -15.87
C ILE A 28 -8.74 12.15 -16.96
N GLY A 29 -8.42 11.48 -18.08
CA GLY A 29 -7.82 12.12 -19.26
C GLY A 29 -6.29 12.16 -19.30
N ILE A 30 -5.59 11.45 -18.41
CA ILE A 30 -4.12 11.37 -18.45
C ILE A 30 -3.71 10.35 -19.52
N LYS A 31 -3.03 10.82 -20.57
CA LYS A 31 -2.50 9.95 -21.64
C LYS A 31 -1.16 9.39 -21.21
N LEU A 32 -1.14 8.09 -20.93
CA LEU A 32 0.05 7.35 -20.49
C LEU A 32 0.45 6.31 -21.55
N GLN A 33 1.73 6.27 -21.91
CA GLN A 33 2.30 5.20 -22.72
C GLN A 33 3.11 4.26 -21.81
N ILE A 34 2.47 3.20 -21.35
CA ILE A 34 3.09 2.17 -20.49
C ILE A 34 3.54 1.01 -21.37
N ARG A 35 4.77 0.54 -21.15
CA ARG A 35 5.38 -0.63 -21.80
C ARG A 35 6.01 -1.50 -20.73
N ASP A 36 6.00 -2.83 -20.88
CA ASP A 36 6.37 -3.78 -19.83
C ASP A 36 7.75 -3.57 -19.17
N ARG A 37 8.72 -3.09 -19.95
CA ARG A 37 10.10 -2.86 -19.47
C ARG A 37 10.32 -1.49 -18.84
N LEU A 38 9.35 -0.58 -18.89
CA LEU A 38 9.47 0.75 -18.31
C LEU A 38 9.26 0.69 -16.79
N LEU A 39 10.07 1.46 -16.07
CA LEU A 39 9.89 1.75 -14.63
C LEU A 39 9.32 3.15 -14.41
N ILE A 40 9.38 4.01 -15.43
CA ILE A 40 8.81 5.34 -15.41
C ILE A 40 8.06 5.53 -16.74
N ALA A 41 6.80 5.91 -16.66
CA ALA A 41 5.97 6.27 -17.81
C ALA A 41 5.61 7.75 -17.74
N HIS A 42 5.95 8.48 -18.78
CA HIS A 42 5.67 9.91 -18.88
C HIS A 42 4.30 10.14 -19.50
N SER A 43 3.51 11.03 -18.91
CA SER A 43 2.30 11.52 -19.57
C SER A 43 2.65 12.38 -20.78
N THR A 44 1.94 12.18 -21.88
CA THR A 44 2.14 12.93 -23.13
C THR A 44 1.33 14.23 -23.19
N ASN A 45 0.41 14.46 -22.25
CA ASN A 45 -0.47 15.63 -22.22
C ASN A 45 -0.52 16.37 -20.88
N GLN A 46 0.10 15.84 -19.82
CA GLN A 46 0.16 16.45 -18.50
C GLN A 46 1.59 16.41 -17.96
N PRO A 47 1.98 17.35 -17.06
CA PRO A 47 3.28 17.32 -16.39
C PRO A 47 3.29 16.25 -15.28
N ILE A 48 3.10 14.98 -15.65
CA ILE A 48 2.96 13.84 -14.73
C ILE A 48 3.94 12.74 -15.13
N ASP A 49 4.65 12.21 -14.14
CA ASP A 49 5.49 11.01 -14.25
C ASP A 49 4.91 9.90 -13.37
N LEU A 50 4.63 8.76 -13.99
CA LEU A 50 4.15 7.57 -13.31
C LEU A 50 5.32 6.62 -13.04
N LEU A 51 5.66 6.42 -11.78
CA LEU A 51 6.66 5.46 -11.35
C LEU A 51 5.98 4.10 -11.13
N LEU A 52 6.41 3.09 -11.87
CA LEU A 52 5.92 1.72 -11.82
C LEU A 52 6.83 0.91 -10.88
N VAL A 53 6.37 0.70 -9.65
CA VAL A 53 7.16 0.15 -8.55
C VAL A 53 6.47 -1.07 -7.92
N ARG A 54 7.13 -1.73 -6.97
CA ARG A 54 6.45 -2.71 -6.13
C ARG A 54 5.55 -1.98 -5.14
N ASP A 55 4.48 -2.64 -4.71
CA ASP A 55 3.51 -2.07 -3.76
C ASP A 55 4.13 -1.79 -2.39
N ASP A 56 4.99 -2.68 -1.89
CA ASP A 56 5.70 -2.54 -0.61
C ASP A 56 6.69 -1.34 -0.56
N ASP A 57 7.11 -0.83 -1.71
CA ASP A 57 7.95 0.37 -1.83
C ASP A 57 7.13 1.68 -1.79
N ILE A 58 5.86 1.67 -2.22
CA ILE A 58 5.05 2.89 -2.43
C ILE A 58 4.94 3.75 -1.15
N PRO A 59 4.57 3.22 0.03
CA PRO A 59 4.45 4.04 1.24
C PRO A 59 5.78 4.73 1.57
N GLY A 60 6.89 4.01 1.39
CA GLY A 60 8.21 4.55 1.69
C GLY A 60 8.59 5.70 0.78
N LEU A 61 8.35 5.56 -0.53
CA LEU A 61 8.61 6.61 -1.51
C LEU A 61 7.81 7.89 -1.22
N VAL A 62 6.55 7.76 -0.78
CA VAL A 62 5.71 8.91 -0.38
C VAL A 62 6.25 9.56 0.90
N MET A 63 6.49 8.76 1.94
CA MET A 63 6.96 9.27 3.24
C MET A 63 8.33 9.97 3.14
N ASP A 64 9.21 9.46 2.28
CA ASP A 64 10.54 10.03 2.01
C ASP A 64 10.50 11.22 1.05
N GLY A 65 9.34 11.55 0.46
CA GLY A 65 9.18 12.66 -0.49
C GLY A 65 9.85 12.41 -1.85
N VAL A 66 10.09 11.15 -2.21
CA VAL A 66 10.64 10.78 -3.52
C VAL A 66 9.58 10.92 -4.62
N VAL A 67 8.33 10.58 -4.28
CA VAL A 67 7.13 10.80 -5.08
C VAL A 67 6.14 11.67 -4.32
N ASP A 68 5.28 12.36 -5.06
CA ASP A 68 4.27 13.25 -4.47
C ASP A 68 3.02 12.49 -4.06
N LEU A 69 2.63 11.47 -4.85
CA LEU A 69 1.42 10.68 -4.67
C LEU A 69 1.71 9.18 -4.84
N GLY A 70 0.87 8.33 -4.23
CA GLY A 70 0.95 6.88 -4.40
C GLY A 70 -0.41 6.20 -4.27
N PHE A 71 -0.67 5.20 -5.12
CA PHE A 71 -1.83 4.31 -4.98
C PHE A 71 -1.40 3.05 -4.22
N ILE A 72 -2.00 2.80 -3.06
CA ILE A 72 -1.61 1.67 -2.20
C ILE A 72 -2.78 1.13 -1.39
N GLY A 73 -2.71 -0.16 -1.04
CA GLY A 73 -3.64 -0.80 -0.13
C GLY A 73 -3.41 -0.37 1.32
N GLN A 74 -4.50 -0.23 2.09
CA GLN A 74 -4.44 0.22 3.48
C GLN A 74 -3.62 -0.71 4.38
N ASN A 75 -3.70 -2.02 4.13
CA ASN A 75 -2.91 -3.01 4.86
C ASN A 75 -1.40 -2.75 4.76
N GLU A 76 -0.89 -2.50 3.54
CA GLU A 76 0.53 -2.27 3.30
C GLU A 76 0.98 -0.91 3.83
N LEU A 77 0.15 0.11 3.66
CA LEU A 77 0.39 1.45 4.20
C LEU A 77 0.50 1.44 5.73
N GLU A 78 -0.43 0.78 6.42
CA GLU A 78 -0.44 0.70 7.88
C GLU A 78 0.74 -0.12 8.42
N GLU A 79 1.07 -1.25 7.78
CA GLU A 79 2.24 -2.05 8.15
C GLU A 79 3.52 -1.23 8.04
N LYS A 80 3.79 -0.60 6.88
CA LYS A 80 5.00 0.21 6.69
C LYS A 80 5.07 1.40 7.64
N MET A 81 3.94 2.03 7.92
CA MET A 81 3.88 3.13 8.89
C MET A 81 4.27 2.65 10.29
N LEU A 82 3.77 1.48 10.74
CA LEU A 82 4.15 0.89 12.04
C LEU A 82 5.63 0.50 12.05
N GLU A 83 6.15 -0.09 10.98
CA GLU A 83 7.57 -0.45 10.85
C GLU A 83 8.47 0.78 11.01
N ARG A 84 8.15 1.85 10.30
CA ARG A 84 8.91 3.10 10.34
C ARG A 84 8.82 3.78 11.70
N LYS A 85 7.64 3.82 12.32
CA LYS A 85 7.47 4.35 13.68
C LYS A 85 8.30 3.56 14.70
N ALA A 86 8.29 2.23 14.64
CA ALA A 86 9.09 1.38 15.51
C ALA A 86 10.60 1.58 15.30
N ALA A 87 11.01 1.90 14.06
CA ALA A 87 12.40 2.20 13.70
C ALA A 87 12.81 3.68 13.90
N GLY A 88 11.95 4.55 14.43
CA GLY A 88 12.23 5.98 14.57
C GLY A 88 12.43 6.73 13.24
N LYS A 89 11.87 6.21 12.15
CA LYS A 89 11.94 6.80 10.81
C LYS A 89 10.72 7.65 10.50
N LYS A 90 10.87 8.58 9.56
CA LYS A 90 9.77 9.41 9.04
C LYS A 90 8.65 8.52 8.47
N ALA A 91 7.45 8.71 9.00
CA ALA A 91 6.27 7.90 8.65
C ALA A 91 5.03 8.77 8.33
N GLU A 92 5.23 10.06 8.09
CA GLU A 92 4.14 10.99 7.77
C GLU A 92 3.64 10.79 6.34
N TYR A 93 2.32 10.83 6.19
CA TYR A 93 1.61 10.85 4.92
C TYR A 93 0.25 11.54 5.12
N VAL A 94 -0.41 11.88 4.02
CA VAL A 94 -1.79 12.39 4.03
C VAL A 94 -2.66 11.47 3.17
N GLU A 95 -3.70 10.89 3.76
CA GLU A 95 -4.72 10.15 3.01
C GLU A 95 -5.62 11.15 2.27
N LEU A 96 -5.51 11.19 0.94
CA LEU A 96 -6.33 12.10 0.13
C LEU A 96 -7.75 11.58 -0.08
N ARG A 97 -7.88 10.27 -0.36
CA ARG A 97 -9.16 9.63 -0.68
C ARG A 97 -9.04 8.11 -0.60
N ARG A 98 -10.12 7.45 -0.15
CA ARG A 98 -10.34 6.01 -0.34
C ARG A 98 -10.99 5.74 -1.69
N LEU A 99 -10.46 4.77 -2.43
CA LEU A 99 -10.92 4.42 -3.76
C LEU A 99 -11.80 3.16 -3.69
N ASP A 100 -12.72 3.02 -4.64
CA ASP A 100 -13.74 1.97 -4.66
C ASP A 100 -13.23 0.64 -5.27
N TYR A 101 -11.92 0.37 -5.19
CA TYR A 101 -11.28 -0.85 -5.67
C TYR A 101 -10.20 -1.35 -4.71
N GLY A 102 -9.68 -2.56 -4.94
CA GLY A 102 -8.63 -3.14 -4.08
C GLY A 102 -9.11 -3.61 -2.71
N GLY A 103 -10.42 -3.57 -2.42
CA GLY A 103 -10.98 -3.96 -1.12
C GLY A 103 -10.63 -5.39 -0.72
N CYS A 104 -10.03 -5.59 0.44
CA CYS A 104 -9.77 -6.89 1.04
C CYS A 104 -10.15 -6.87 2.52
N ARG A 105 -10.26 -8.07 3.11
CA ARG A 105 -10.34 -8.23 4.56
C ARG A 105 -9.15 -9.02 5.04
N LEU A 106 -8.55 -8.60 6.15
CA LEU A 106 -7.69 -9.47 6.93
C LEU A 106 -8.58 -10.40 7.77
N SER A 107 -8.26 -11.69 7.81
CA SER A 107 -9.02 -12.68 8.56
C SER A 107 -8.08 -13.66 9.22
N ILE A 108 -8.47 -14.15 10.40
CA ILE A 108 -7.76 -15.24 11.08
C ILE A 108 -8.31 -16.55 10.54
N ALA A 109 -7.42 -17.42 10.08
CA ALA A 109 -7.75 -18.79 9.71
C ALA A 109 -7.20 -19.73 10.79
N VAL A 110 -8.00 -20.73 11.16
CA VAL A 110 -7.63 -21.79 12.11
C VAL A 110 -7.84 -23.15 11.44
N PRO A 111 -7.15 -24.22 11.88
CA PRO A 111 -7.46 -25.57 11.44
C PRO A 111 -8.93 -25.91 11.66
N ASN A 112 -9.53 -26.69 10.76
CA ASN A 112 -10.95 -27.04 10.83
C ASN A 112 -11.30 -27.83 12.10
N GLU A 113 -10.33 -28.55 12.65
CA GLU A 113 -10.47 -29.39 13.86
C GLU A 113 -10.27 -28.60 15.16
N MET A 114 -9.88 -27.32 15.08
CA MET A 114 -9.72 -26.48 16.26
C MET A 114 -11.09 -26.04 16.79
N ASP A 115 -11.32 -26.26 18.09
CA ASP A 115 -12.46 -25.66 18.79
C ASP A 115 -12.23 -24.14 18.97
N TYR A 116 -12.71 -23.38 18.00
CA TYR A 116 -12.56 -21.93 17.95
C TYR A 116 -13.79 -21.23 18.55
N GLN A 117 -13.63 -20.74 19.78
CA GLN A 117 -14.65 -20.02 20.54
C GLN A 117 -14.43 -18.49 20.52
N GLY A 118 -13.52 -18.01 19.65
CA GLY A 118 -13.15 -16.61 19.53
C GLY A 118 -11.65 -16.37 19.74
N LEU A 119 -11.27 -15.11 19.92
CA LEU A 119 -9.86 -14.70 20.03
C LEU A 119 -9.16 -15.35 21.24
N GLN A 120 -9.90 -15.69 22.30
CA GLN A 120 -9.39 -16.36 23.49
C GLN A 120 -8.82 -17.74 23.17
N SER A 121 -9.39 -18.46 22.18
CA SER A 121 -8.86 -19.76 21.73
C SER A 121 -7.45 -19.66 21.13
N LEU A 122 -7.01 -18.45 20.78
CA LEU A 122 -5.69 -18.18 20.21
C LEU A 122 -4.65 -17.80 21.26
N GLN A 123 -5.03 -17.66 22.54
CA GLN A 123 -4.10 -17.25 23.59
C GLN A 123 -2.95 -18.26 23.75
N GLY A 124 -1.72 -17.75 23.76
CA GLY A 124 -0.51 -18.57 23.84
C GLY A 124 -0.20 -19.40 22.58
N LYS A 125 -0.99 -19.29 21.51
CA LYS A 125 -0.69 -19.92 20.22
C LYS A 125 0.28 -19.07 19.41
N LYS A 126 1.07 -19.74 18.56
CA LYS A 126 1.90 -19.07 17.55
C LYS A 126 1.04 -18.79 16.32
N ILE A 127 1.04 -17.53 15.88
CA ILE A 127 0.31 -17.08 14.69
C ILE A 127 1.34 -16.67 13.65
N SER A 128 1.25 -17.25 12.45
CA SER A 128 2.03 -16.79 11.29
C SER A 128 1.23 -15.73 10.54
N TYR A 129 1.90 -14.66 10.12
CA TYR A 129 1.28 -13.53 9.45
C TYR A 129 2.24 -12.93 8.42
N TYR A 130 1.66 -12.30 7.38
CA TYR A 130 2.38 -11.52 6.39
C TYR A 130 2.55 -10.05 6.80
N VAL A 131 1.67 -9.54 7.68
CA VAL A 131 1.67 -8.17 8.22
C VAL A 131 1.84 -8.18 9.76
N PRO A 132 3.07 -8.38 10.27
CA PRO A 132 3.35 -8.56 11.70
C PRO A 132 2.82 -7.48 12.61
N LEU A 133 3.13 -6.22 12.30
CA LEU A 133 2.92 -5.13 13.22
C LEU A 133 1.45 -4.77 13.28
N PHE A 134 0.77 -4.79 12.14
CA PHE A 134 -0.68 -4.65 12.08
C PHE A 134 -1.38 -5.78 12.85
N THR A 135 -0.97 -7.03 12.65
CA THR A 135 -1.57 -8.17 13.36
C THR A 135 -1.36 -8.06 14.86
N ARG A 136 -0.15 -7.70 15.30
CA ARG A 136 0.15 -7.46 16.71
C ARG A 136 -0.67 -6.31 17.30
N ALA A 137 -0.79 -5.20 16.57
CA ALA A 137 -1.60 -4.06 16.98
C ALA A 137 -3.09 -4.43 17.09
N PHE A 138 -3.59 -5.29 16.21
CA PHE A 138 -4.96 -5.81 16.29
C PHE A 138 -5.20 -6.60 17.59
N PHE A 139 -4.33 -7.54 17.94
CA PHE A 139 -4.47 -8.31 19.18
C PHE A 139 -4.34 -7.44 20.42
N GLN A 140 -3.39 -6.50 20.46
CA GLN A 140 -3.22 -5.58 21.59
C GLN A 140 -4.46 -4.70 21.84
N ARG A 141 -5.16 -4.26 20.78
CA ARG A 141 -6.40 -3.48 20.92
C ARG A 141 -7.59 -4.30 21.43
N LYS A 142 -7.54 -5.62 21.33
CA LYS A 142 -8.63 -6.55 21.69
C LYS A 142 -8.43 -7.22 23.06
N GLU A 143 -7.28 -7.05 23.68
CA GLU A 143 -7.00 -7.48 25.06
C GLU A 143 -7.50 -6.45 26.11
N HIS A 144 -8.03 -5.31 25.67
CA HIS A 144 -8.73 -4.30 26.49
C HIS A 144 -10.24 -4.34 26.22
#